data_AF-A0A7Y4T1V2-F1
#
_entry.id   AF-A0A7Y4T1V2-F1
#
_cell.length_a   1.000
_cell.length_b   1.000
_cell.length_c   1.000
_cell.angle_alpha   90.00
_cell.angle_beta   90.00
_cell.angle_gamma   90.00
#
_symmetry.space_group_name_H-M   'P 1'
#
loop_
_entity.id
_entity.type
_entity.pdbx_description
1 polymer ?
#
loop_
_entity_poly.entity_id
_entity_poly.type
_entity_poly.pdbx_seq_one_letter_code
_entity_poly.pdbx_strand_id
1 'polypeptide(L)'
;MVKFWILFIAIVVGFFVFSSTGTYDQMIGTPVNSLYARISSFFLNLINMGTSADGTNLSNDKFTMSVSKGCDAVAPAVMLLVGIGMFPFQNWSMKLKGIGIGLLLLFSANVLRLITLFFLGVLAPDWFEFFHIQFWQALFIMITLVYFVYWIKKENT
;
A
#
# COMPACT_ATOMS: atom_id res chain seq x y z
N MET A 1 20.84 13.08 -15.36
CA MET A 1 20.41 11.67 -15.32
C MET A 1 21.13 10.86 -14.23
N VAL A 2 22.46 10.83 -14.16
CA VAL A 2 23.19 10.05 -13.11
C VAL A 2 22.88 10.52 -11.68
N LYS A 3 22.87 11.83 -11.41
CA LYS A 3 22.50 12.39 -10.09
C LYS A 3 21.10 11.99 -9.61
N PHE A 4 20.16 11.85 -10.56
CA PHE A 4 18.80 11.40 -10.27
C PHE A 4 18.84 9.94 -9.78
N TRP A 5 19.48 9.05 -10.52
CA TRP A 5 19.54 7.64 -10.12
C TRP A 5 20.26 7.43 -8.79
N ILE A 6 21.34 8.19 -8.53
CA ILE A 6 22.06 8.14 -7.25
C ILE A 6 21.15 8.55 -6.09
N LEU A 7 20.44 9.68 -6.21
CA LEU A 7 19.56 10.17 -5.16
C LEU A 7 18.36 9.23 -4.95
N PHE A 8 17.78 8.71 -6.03
CA PHE A 8 16.67 7.75 -5.97
C PHE A 8 17.10 6.50 -5.21
N ILE A 9 18.23 5.89 -5.59
CA ILE A 9 18.77 4.70 -4.94
C ILE A 9 19.11 5.00 -3.48
N ALA A 10 19.74 6.15 -3.18
CA ALA A 10 20.09 6.53 -1.82
C ALA A 10 18.85 6.66 -0.92
N ILE A 11 17.76 7.27 -1.41
CA ILE A 11 16.52 7.40 -0.64
C ILE A 11 15.86 6.02 -0.45
N VAL A 12 15.79 5.20 -1.50
CA VAL A 12 15.18 3.87 -1.43
C VAL A 12 15.96 2.96 -0.46
N VAL A 13 17.28 2.91 -0.59
CA VAL A 13 18.14 2.13 0.33
C VAL A 13 18.02 2.67 1.75
N GLY A 14 18.10 3.99 1.94
CA GLY A 14 17.93 4.62 3.25
C GLY A 14 16.58 4.30 3.88
N PHE A 15 15.50 4.32 3.09
CA PHE A 15 14.17 3.90 3.54
C PHE A 15 14.13 2.43 3.92
N PHE A 16 14.69 1.51 3.11
CA PHE A 16 14.71 0.09 3.46
C PHE A 16 15.53 -0.19 4.74
N VAL A 17 16.69 0.45 4.89
CA VAL A 17 17.51 0.36 6.10
C VAL A 17 16.75 0.90 7.31
N PHE A 18 16.14 2.08 7.21
CA PHE A 18 15.33 2.63 8.29
C PHE A 18 14.14 1.73 8.61
N SER A 19 13.47 1.22 7.57
CA SER A 19 12.34 0.32 7.72
C SER A 19 12.74 -0.93 8.48
N SER A 20 13.98 -1.44 8.33
CA SER A 20 14.45 -2.64 9.03
C SER A 20 14.64 -2.46 10.54
N THR A 21 14.55 -1.23 11.05
CA THR A 21 14.72 -0.94 12.48
C THR A 21 13.43 -1.14 13.28
N GLY A 22 13.55 -1.54 14.54
CA GLY A 22 12.39 -1.62 15.46
C GLY A 22 11.72 -0.26 15.70
N THR A 23 12.44 0.84 15.52
CA THR A 23 11.89 2.20 15.60
C THR A 23 10.85 2.44 14.52
N TYR A 24 11.10 2.01 13.28
CA TYR A 24 10.10 2.08 12.21
C TYR A 24 8.85 1.28 12.57
N ASP A 25 9.03 0.05 13.06
CA ASP A 25 7.90 -0.83 13.38
C ASP A 25 7.03 -0.23 14.49
N GLN A 26 7.60 0.44 15.49
CA GLN A 26 6.84 1.08 16.57
C GLN A 26 6.19 2.40 16.15
N MET A 27 6.91 3.26 15.43
CA MET A 27 6.45 4.62 15.13
C MET A 27 5.57 4.70 13.88
N ILE A 28 5.79 3.84 12.89
CA ILE A 28 5.13 3.91 11.58
C ILE A 28 4.42 2.60 11.27
N GLY A 29 5.12 1.48 11.28
CA GLY A 29 4.57 0.18 10.85
C GLY A 29 3.33 -0.22 11.65
N THR A 30 3.45 -0.39 12.97
CA THR A 30 2.35 -0.85 13.83
C THR A 30 1.15 0.10 13.79
N PRO A 31 1.32 1.44 13.93
CA PRO A 31 0.20 2.37 13.81
C PRO A 31 -0.50 2.30 12.46
N VAL A 32 0.25 2.31 11.35
CA VAL A 32 -0.31 2.26 10.00
C VAL A 32 -1.03 0.93 9.76
N ASN A 33 -0.44 -0.18 10.19
CA ASN A 33 -1.04 -1.52 10.02
C ASN A 33 -2.30 -1.67 10.85
N SER A 34 -2.31 -1.13 12.07
CA SER A 34 -3.51 -1.12 12.90
C SER A 34 -4.63 -0.28 12.30
N LEU A 35 -4.30 0.84 11.64
CA LEU A 35 -5.27 1.64 10.91
C LEU A 35 -5.87 0.85 9.73
N TYR A 36 -5.03 0.17 8.96
CA TYR A 36 -5.50 -0.71 7.88
C TYR A 36 -6.38 -1.84 8.38
N ALA A 37 -6.01 -2.49 9.49
CA ALA A 37 -6.81 -3.55 10.11
C ALA A 37 -8.19 -3.03 10.55
N ARG A 38 -8.23 -1.86 11.21
CA ARG A 38 -9.49 -1.21 11.64
C ARG A 38 -10.39 -0.83 10.47
N ILE A 39 -9.82 -0.22 9.44
CA ILE A 39 -10.58 0.20 8.25
C ILE A 39 -11.09 -1.02 7.49
N SER A 40 -10.27 -2.06 7.34
CA SER A 40 -10.70 -3.30 6.69
C SER A 40 -11.80 -3.99 7.49
N SER A 41 -11.68 -4.05 8.82
CA SER A 41 -12.73 -4.56 9.71
C SER A 41 -14.04 -3.79 9.58
N PHE A 42 -13.97 -2.46 9.51
CA PHE A 42 -15.16 -1.63 9.30
C PHE A 42 -15.91 -2.03 8.02
N PHE A 43 -15.19 -2.14 6.88
CA PHE A 43 -15.81 -2.53 5.63
C PHE A 43 -16.30 -3.99 5.62
N LEU A 44 -15.58 -4.92 6.25
CA LEU A 44 -16.00 -6.32 6.40
C LEU A 44 -17.27 -6.44 7.27
N ASN A 45 -17.45 -5.56 8.25
CA ASN A 45 -18.66 -5.54 9.07
C ASN A 45 -19.87 -4.92 8.37
N LEU A 46 -19.68 -4.06 7.36
CA LEU A 46 -20.80 -3.59 6.52
C LEU A 46 -21.49 -4.73 5.76
N ILE A 47 -20.77 -5.83 5.55
CA ILE A 47 -21.25 -7.06 4.90
C ILE A 47 -21.41 -8.21 5.91
N ASN A 48 -21.50 -7.88 7.19
CA ASN A 48 -21.86 -8.78 8.30
C ASN A 48 -20.89 -9.96 8.53
N MET A 49 -19.58 -9.75 8.33
CA MET A 49 -18.53 -10.76 8.56
C MET A 49 -18.13 -10.94 10.04
N GLY A 50 -18.63 -10.08 10.94
CA GLY A 50 -18.41 -10.19 12.39
C GLY A 50 -16.94 -10.07 12.79
N THR A 51 -16.19 -9.18 12.13
CA THR A 51 -14.75 -9.04 12.33
C THR A 51 -14.40 -8.06 13.44
N SER A 52 -13.31 -8.32 14.15
CA SER A 52 -12.70 -7.42 15.11
C SER A 52 -11.26 -7.11 14.71
N ALA A 53 -10.80 -5.89 15.01
CA ALA A 53 -9.43 -5.47 14.78
C ALA A 53 -8.76 -5.14 16.13
N ASP A 54 -7.73 -5.91 16.49
CA ASP A 54 -6.92 -5.70 17.69
C ASP A 54 -5.44 -5.54 17.31
N GLY A 55 -4.90 -4.35 17.58
CA GLY A 55 -3.59 -3.95 17.04
C GLY A 55 -3.55 -4.11 15.52
N THR A 56 -2.64 -4.95 15.04
CA THR A 56 -2.49 -5.28 13.61
C THR A 56 -3.29 -6.52 13.19
N ASN A 57 -3.95 -7.20 14.13
CA ASN A 57 -4.69 -8.42 13.86
C ASN A 57 -6.12 -8.10 13.44
N LEU A 58 -6.58 -8.82 12.42
CA LEU A 58 -7.96 -8.81 11.94
C LEU A 58 -8.50 -10.23 12.05
N SER A 59 -9.56 -10.42 12.84
CA SER A 59 -10.06 -11.75 13.18
C SER A 59 -11.59 -11.82 13.25
N ASN A 60 -12.10 -13.04 13.08
CA ASN A 60 -13.44 -13.45 13.51
C ASN A 60 -13.36 -14.90 14.05
N ASP A 61 -14.50 -15.49 14.38
CA ASP A 61 -14.59 -16.86 14.93
C ASP A 61 -14.00 -17.95 14.00
N LYS A 62 -13.83 -17.67 12.70
CA LYS A 62 -13.40 -18.63 11.69
C LYS A 62 -11.97 -18.44 11.22
N PHE A 63 -11.48 -17.20 11.22
CA PHE A 63 -10.20 -16.86 10.60
C PHE A 63 -9.55 -15.67 11.30
N THR A 64 -8.22 -15.69 11.37
CA THR A 64 -7.40 -14.60 11.89
C THR A 64 -6.22 -14.37 10.97
N MET A 65 -5.96 -13.12 10.63
CA MET A 65 -4.75 -12.71 9.93
C MET A 65 -4.15 -11.46 10.57
N SER A 66 -2.83 -11.32 10.47
CA SER A 66 -2.13 -10.12 10.92
C SER A 66 -1.70 -9.28 9.74
N VAL A 67 -1.96 -7.97 9.79
CA VAL A 67 -1.42 -7.00 8.82
C VAL A 67 0.05 -6.76 9.18
N SER A 68 0.93 -7.49 8.51
CA SER A 68 2.37 -7.40 8.70
C SER A 68 3.03 -6.46 7.68
N LYS A 69 4.29 -6.12 7.97
CA LYS A 69 5.17 -5.36 7.10
C LYS A 69 5.29 -6.05 5.73
N GLY A 70 5.04 -5.32 4.65
CA GLY A 70 4.90 -5.86 3.29
C GLY A 70 3.44 -6.04 2.82
N CYS A 71 2.48 -6.04 3.76
CA CYS A 71 1.06 -5.82 3.46
C CYS A 71 0.64 -4.36 3.62
N ASP A 72 1.57 -3.50 4.02
CA ASP A 72 1.38 -2.08 4.21
C ASP A 72 1.87 -1.34 2.97
N ALA A 73 0.98 -0.61 2.30
CA ALA A 73 1.31 0.14 1.08
C ALA A 73 2.29 1.33 1.30
N VAL A 74 3.04 1.33 2.41
CA VAL A 74 4.01 2.36 2.81
C VAL A 74 5.21 2.38 1.88
N ALA A 75 5.83 1.23 1.59
CA ALA A 75 6.98 1.17 0.68
C ALA A 75 6.60 1.65 -0.75
N PRO A 76 5.49 1.18 -1.36
CA PRO A 76 4.98 1.74 -2.61
C PRO A 76 4.69 3.25 -2.54
N ALA A 77 4.11 3.74 -1.45
CA ALA A 77 3.82 5.16 -1.25
C ALA A 77 5.10 6.01 -1.23
N VAL A 78 6.15 5.55 -0.53
CA VAL A 78 7.45 6.24 -0.52
C VAL A 78 8.07 6.24 -1.92
N MET A 79 8.02 5.11 -2.64
CA MET A 79 8.52 5.04 -4.01
C MET A 79 7.77 6.01 -4.94
N LEU A 80 6.44 6.13 -4.80
CA LEU A 80 5.63 7.11 -5.53
C LEU A 80 6.06 8.54 -5.23
N LEU A 81 6.22 8.88 -3.94
CA LEU A 81 6.63 10.22 -3.49
C LEU A 81 7.99 10.60 -4.05
N VAL A 82 8.96 9.69 -3.99
CA VAL A 82 10.31 9.91 -4.50
C VAL A 82 10.28 10.02 -6.03
N GLY A 83 9.56 9.12 -6.72
CA GLY A 83 9.43 9.12 -8.17
C GLY A 83 8.82 10.42 -8.71
N ILE A 84 7.71 10.88 -8.13
CA ILE A 84 7.05 12.14 -8.52
C ILE A 84 7.88 13.35 -8.10
N GLY A 85 8.43 13.35 -6.88
CA GLY A 85 9.18 14.48 -6.34
C GLY A 85 10.45 14.78 -7.14
N MET A 86 11.14 13.73 -7.57
CA MET A 86 12.39 13.85 -8.35
C MET A 86 12.16 14.16 -9.83
N PHE A 87 10.95 13.98 -10.33
CA PHE A 87 10.64 14.31 -11.71
C PHE A 87 10.58 15.85 -11.87
N PRO A 88 11.26 16.42 -12.88
CA PRO A 88 11.37 17.87 -13.05
C PRO A 88 10.09 18.46 -13.66
N PHE A 89 8.95 18.37 -12.97
CA PHE A 89 7.72 19.05 -13.39
C PHE A 89 7.78 20.55 -13.06
N GLN A 90 7.33 21.37 -14.01
CA GLN A 90 7.27 22.83 -13.91
C GLN A 90 6.12 23.33 -13.01
N ASN A 91 5.10 22.50 -12.76
CA ASN A 91 3.89 22.89 -12.01
C ASN A 91 3.73 22.09 -10.70
N TRP A 92 3.94 22.77 -9.57
CA TRP A 92 3.79 22.19 -8.22
C TRP A 92 2.37 21.71 -7.91
N SER A 93 1.33 22.32 -8.48
CA SER A 93 -0.06 21.89 -8.26
C SER A 93 -0.34 20.52 -8.87
N MET A 94 0.23 20.24 -10.05
CA MET A 94 0.07 18.94 -10.71
C MET A 94 0.86 17.84 -10.01
N LYS A 95 2.04 18.18 -9.47
CA LYS A 95 2.82 17.30 -8.58
C LYS A 95 2.03 16.88 -7.35
N LEU A 96 1.49 17.84 -6.61
CA LEU A 96 0.74 17.56 -5.38
C LEU A 96 -0.55 16.78 -5.65
N LYS A 97 -1.27 17.10 -6.74
CA LYS A 97 -2.45 16.31 -7.16
C LYS A 97 -2.06 14.88 -7.56
N GLY A 98 -0.95 14.72 -8.28
CA GLY A 98 -0.42 13.41 -8.66
C GLY A 98 -0.03 12.55 -7.46
N ILE A 99 0.61 13.16 -6.46
CA ILE A 99 0.91 12.50 -5.19
C ILE A 99 -0.39 12.12 -4.47
N GLY A 100 -1.30 13.08 -4.29
CA GLY A 100 -2.53 12.85 -3.52
C GLY A 100 -3.41 11.76 -4.10
N ILE A 101 -3.64 11.78 -5.42
CA ILE A 101 -4.45 10.75 -6.10
C ILE A 101 -3.74 9.40 -6.08
N GLY A 102 -2.42 9.36 -6.29
CA GLY A 102 -1.66 8.11 -6.26
C GLY A 102 -1.64 7.47 -4.87
N LEU A 103 -1.47 8.27 -3.81
CA LEU A 103 -1.55 7.79 -2.42
C LEU A 103 -2.94 7.25 -2.10
N LEU A 104 -4.00 7.96 -2.49
CA LEU A 104 -5.37 7.51 -2.29
C LEU A 104 -5.63 6.18 -3.01
N LEU A 105 -5.17 6.06 -4.24
CA LEU A 105 -5.31 4.85 -5.04
C LEU A 105 -4.56 3.65 -4.42
N LEU A 106 -3.32 3.85 -3.96
CA LEU A 106 -2.55 2.81 -3.27
C LEU A 106 -3.20 2.38 -1.96
N PHE A 107 -3.67 3.36 -1.18
CA PHE A 107 -4.38 3.12 0.08
C PHE A 107 -5.66 2.30 -0.14
N SER A 108 -6.52 2.72 -1.08
CA SER A 108 -7.76 2.03 -1.40
C SER A 108 -7.51 0.62 -1.94
N ALA A 109 -6.54 0.44 -2.83
CA ALA A 109 -6.15 -0.87 -3.34
C ALA A 109 -5.67 -1.79 -2.20
N ASN A 110 -4.95 -1.25 -1.22
CA ASN A 110 -4.48 -2.03 -0.07
C ASN A 110 -5.62 -2.46 0.86
N VAL A 111 -6.58 -1.58 1.12
CA VAL A 111 -7.78 -1.95 1.89
C VAL A 111 -8.56 -3.06 1.16
N LEU A 112 -8.77 -2.93 -0.15
CA LEU A 112 -9.41 -3.98 -0.94
C LEU A 112 -8.63 -5.30 -0.91
N ARG A 113 -7.29 -5.25 -0.94
CA ARG A 113 -6.43 -6.43 -0.75
C ARG A 113 -6.73 -7.13 0.56
N LEU A 114 -6.72 -6.40 1.67
CA LEU A 114 -6.95 -7.00 2.99
C LEU A 114 -8.35 -7.59 3.11
N ILE A 115 -9.38 -6.89 2.63
CA ILE A 115 -10.75 -7.41 2.59
C ILE A 115 -10.82 -8.73 1.80
N THR A 116 -10.24 -8.74 0.60
CA THR A 116 -10.25 -9.92 -0.29
C THR A 116 -9.48 -11.09 0.32
N LEU A 117 -8.32 -10.83 0.92
CA LEU A 117 -7.54 -11.86 1.60
C LEU A 117 -8.27 -12.43 2.81
N PHE A 118 -8.96 -11.59 3.58
CA PHE A 118 -9.79 -12.07 4.68
C PHE A 118 -10.91 -12.99 4.18
N PHE A 119 -11.58 -12.62 3.08
CA PHE A 119 -12.60 -13.47 2.45
C PHE A 119 -12.05 -14.81 2.00
N LEU A 120 -10.90 -14.81 1.32
CA LEU A 120 -10.26 -16.03 0.86
C LEU A 120 -9.81 -16.88 2.04
N GLY A 121 -9.29 -16.28 3.11
CA GLY A 121 -8.91 -16.98 4.33
C GLY A 121 -10.08 -17.71 4.99
N VAL A 122 -11.30 -17.18 4.89
CA VAL A 122 -12.51 -17.80 5.43
C VAL A 122 -13.13 -18.82 4.47
N LEU A 123 -13.24 -18.50 3.18
CA LEU A 123 -14.07 -19.24 2.21
C LEU A 123 -13.28 -20.16 1.28
N ALA A 124 -12.02 -19.82 1.00
CA ALA A 124 -11.18 -20.54 0.04
C ALA A 124 -9.69 -20.47 0.43
N PRO A 125 -9.28 -21.09 1.56
CA PRO A 125 -7.92 -20.95 2.10
C PRO A 125 -6.83 -21.37 1.11
N ASP A 126 -7.11 -22.34 0.24
CA ASP A 126 -6.19 -22.82 -0.80
C ASP A 126 -5.76 -21.71 -1.78
N TRP A 127 -6.60 -20.69 -1.97
CA TRP A 127 -6.31 -19.54 -2.83
C TRP A 127 -5.64 -18.38 -2.10
N PHE A 128 -5.59 -18.40 -0.77
CA PHE A 128 -5.08 -17.30 0.03
C PHE A 128 -3.64 -16.93 -0.34
N GLU A 129 -2.75 -17.93 -0.42
CA GLU A 129 -1.34 -17.72 -0.72
C GLU A 129 -1.13 -17.13 -2.13
N PHE A 130 -1.85 -17.69 -3.11
CA PHE A 130 -1.80 -17.19 -4.50
C PHE A 130 -2.20 -15.72 -4.59
N PHE A 131 -3.29 -15.35 -3.92
CA PHE A 131 -3.75 -13.97 -3.93
C PHE A 131 -2.81 -13.05 -3.16
N HIS A 132 -2.29 -13.54 -2.03
CA HIS A 132 -1.42 -12.78 -1.13
C HIS A 132 -0.10 -12.40 -1.79
N ILE A 133 0.53 -13.32 -2.51
CA ILE A 133 1.88 -13.16 -3.05
C ILE A 133 1.87 -12.74 -4.53
N GLN A 134 1.03 -13.34 -5.38
CA GLN A 134 1.10 -13.16 -6.82
C GLN A 134 0.04 -12.21 -7.37
N PHE A 135 -1.24 -12.47 -7.09
CA PHE A 135 -2.34 -11.74 -7.75
C PHE A 135 -2.31 -10.25 -7.42
N TRP A 136 -2.30 -9.91 -6.13
CA TRP A 136 -2.31 -8.51 -5.71
C TRP A 136 -1.03 -7.79 -6.14
N GLN A 137 0.12 -8.45 -6.08
CA GLN A 137 1.38 -7.87 -6.53
C GLN A 137 1.32 -7.48 -8.01
N ALA A 138 0.85 -8.38 -8.88
CA ALA A 138 0.69 -8.07 -10.31
C ALA A 138 -0.33 -6.94 -10.54
N LEU A 139 -1.44 -6.96 -9.81
CA LEU A 139 -2.48 -5.94 -9.92
C LEU A 139 -1.97 -4.56 -9.48
N PHE A 140 -1.20 -4.46 -8.39
CA PHE A 140 -0.58 -3.22 -7.94
C PHE A 140 0.34 -2.62 -9.01
N ILE A 141 1.16 -3.45 -9.67
CA ILE A 141 2.03 -3.02 -10.76
C ILE A 141 1.19 -2.46 -11.90
N MET A 142 0.15 -3.19 -12.35
CA MET A 142 -0.72 -2.74 -13.43
C MET A 142 -1.42 -1.42 -13.11
N ILE A 143 -2.05 -1.30 -11.94
CA ILE A 143 -2.75 -0.08 -11.54
C ILE A 143 -1.79 1.11 -11.46
N THR A 144 -0.60 0.90 -10.90
CA THR A 144 0.43 1.96 -10.79
C THR A 144 0.91 2.42 -12.16
N LEU A 145 1.17 1.49 -13.09
CA LEU A 145 1.58 1.82 -14.46
C LEU A 145 0.49 2.58 -15.22
N VAL A 146 -0.75 2.11 -15.17
CA VAL A 146 -1.90 2.77 -15.81
C VAL A 146 -2.08 4.19 -15.25
N TYR A 147 -2.02 4.33 -13.93
CA TYR A 147 -2.10 5.64 -13.28
C TYR A 147 -0.97 6.57 -13.72
N PHE A 148 0.26 6.08 -13.75
CA PHE A 148 1.43 6.86 -14.13
C PHE A 148 1.34 7.36 -15.57
N VAL A 149 0.96 6.49 -16.52
CA VAL A 149 0.77 6.85 -17.93
C VAL A 149 -0.35 7.88 -18.08
N TYR A 150 -1.48 7.68 -17.40
CA TYR A 150 -2.59 8.64 -17.40
C TYR A 150 -2.16 10.01 -16.88
N TRP A 151 -1.39 10.02 -15.78
CA TRP A 151 -0.93 11.24 -15.15
C TRP A 151 0.06 12.01 -16.02
N ILE A 152 1.04 11.34 -16.65
CA ILE A 152 1.96 11.98 -17.61
C ILE A 152 1.19 12.58 -18.79
N LYS A 153 0.24 11.83 -19.36
CA LYS A 153 -0.55 12.32 -20.49
C LYS A 153 -1.31 13.60 -20.15
N LYS A 154 -1.87 13.65 -18.93
CA LYS A 154 -2.58 14.82 -18.42
C LYS A 154 -1.67 16.03 -18.20
N GLU A 155 -0.38 15.81 -17.96
CA GLU A 155 0.57 16.92 -17.83
C GLU A 155 1.00 17.50 -19.18
N ASN A 156 1.13 16.66 -20.21
CA ASN A 156 1.50 17.08 -21.56
C ASN A 156 0.35 17.74 -22.35
N THR A 157 -0.85 17.86 -21.77
CA THR A 157 -2.05 18.45 -22.38
C THR A 157 -2.42 19.72 -21.64
#